data_AF-A0A4Y2TKB2-F1
#
_entry.id   AF-A0A4Y2TKB2-F1
#
_cell.length_a   1.000
_cell.length_b   1.000
_cell.length_c   1.000
_cell.angle_alpha   90.00
_cell.angle_beta   90.00
_cell.angle_gamma   90.00
#
_symmetry.space_group_name_H-M   'P 1'
#
loop_
_entity.id
_entity.type
_entity.pdbx_description
1 polymer ?
#
loop_
_entity_poly.entity_id
_entity_poly.type
_entity_poly.pdbx_seq_one_letter_code
_entity_poly.pdbx_strand_id
1 'polypeptide(L)'
;MDTVTKEILASYETSRKRKRENIHINRSVAAREICDVISNQVKKRFCFISHYSAVSLLEAPKFQEYVKKFPTQILDQTTDVYFMLQKDRLKTELGVIYRRSDFRNMTGAISLLQFIIENNLQTTFSQTYKLLLIIVTIPMTTAEAERCCSTLKRVKTFLRSTMSEDRLSALAMLSIEKRMISDIPKFNENVINLFASEKDRRVDLIYKNCI
;
A
#
# COMPACT_ATOMS: atom_id res chain seq x y z
N MET A 1 49.29 37.95 -7.04
CA MET A 1 49.15 36.68 -6.30
C MET A 1 47.71 36.17 -6.26
N ASP A 2 46.74 36.84 -6.90
CA ASP A 2 45.31 36.55 -6.75
C ASP A 2 44.73 35.54 -7.75
N THR A 3 45.45 35.22 -8.83
CA THR A 3 44.97 34.31 -9.88
C THR A 3 45.15 32.85 -9.47
N VAL A 4 46.30 32.51 -8.89
CA VAL A 4 46.64 31.15 -8.44
C VAL A 4 45.77 30.72 -7.25
N THR A 5 45.47 31.63 -6.32
CA THR A 5 44.57 31.36 -5.20
C THR A 5 43.11 31.16 -5.64
N LYS A 6 42.64 31.89 -6.67
CA LYS A 6 41.31 31.67 -7.28
C LYS A 6 41.21 30.33 -8.00
N GLU A 7 42.23 29.91 -8.73
CA GLU A 7 42.25 28.61 -9.41
C GLU A 7 42.29 27.44 -8.43
N ILE A 8 43.06 27.57 -7.34
CA ILE A 8 43.09 26.57 -6.26
C ILE A 8 41.73 26.47 -5.58
N LEU A 9 41.08 27.60 -5.26
CA LEU A 9 39.71 27.61 -4.70
C LEU A 9 38.70 26.95 -5.65
N ALA A 10 38.75 27.28 -6.95
CA ALA A 10 37.87 26.70 -7.96
C ALA A 10 38.09 25.19 -8.14
N SER A 11 39.34 24.71 -8.06
CA SER A 11 39.66 23.28 -8.08
C SER A 11 39.15 22.53 -6.84
N TYR A 12 39.15 23.21 -5.68
CA TYR A 12 38.69 22.65 -4.43
C TYR A 12 37.16 22.58 -4.37
N GLU A 13 36.48 23.62 -4.85
CA GLU A 13 35.02 23.63 -4.98
C GLU A 13 34.51 22.58 -5.97
N THR A 14 35.15 22.44 -7.14
CA THR A 14 34.79 21.41 -8.13
C THR A 14 34.99 19.99 -7.60
N SER A 15 36.07 19.75 -6.86
CA SER A 15 36.32 18.45 -6.19
C SER A 15 35.30 18.15 -5.09
N ARG A 16 34.92 19.16 -4.30
CA ARG A 16 33.89 19.04 -3.25
C ARG A 16 32.50 18.80 -3.85
N LYS A 17 32.19 19.43 -4.97
CA LYS A 17 30.94 19.24 -5.72
C LYS A 17 30.84 17.83 -6.29
N ARG A 18 31.90 17.33 -6.95
CA ARG A 18 31.98 15.93 -7.43
C ARG A 18 31.86 14.91 -6.31
N LYS A 19 32.46 15.15 -5.14
CA LYS A 19 32.35 14.24 -3.99
C LYS A 19 30.92 14.17 -3.43
N ARG A 20 30.22 15.32 -3.37
CA ARG A 20 28.80 15.38 -2.98
C ARG A 20 27.89 14.67 -3.98
N GLU A 21 28.11 14.89 -5.28
CA GLU A 21 27.38 14.20 -6.35
C GLU A 21 27.56 12.68 -6.27
N ASN A 22 28.78 12.17 -6.06
CA ASN A 22 29.02 10.73 -5.92
C ASN A 22 28.35 10.10 -4.69
N ILE A 23 28.38 10.79 -3.54
CA ILE A 23 27.68 10.32 -2.32
C ILE A 23 26.16 10.30 -2.55
N HIS A 24 25.63 11.31 -3.24
CA HIS A 24 24.21 11.41 -3.54
C HIS A 24 23.76 10.34 -4.56
N ILE A 25 24.53 10.10 -5.62
CA ILE A 25 24.30 9.02 -6.59
C ILE A 25 24.27 7.68 -5.84
N ASN A 26 25.23 7.43 -4.95
CA ASN A 26 25.29 6.20 -4.16
C ASN A 26 24.04 6.04 -3.25
N ARG A 27 23.60 7.12 -2.58
CA ARG A 27 22.35 7.12 -1.80
C ARG A 27 21.11 6.86 -2.66
N SER A 28 21.04 7.43 -3.86
CA SER A 28 19.92 7.24 -4.79
C SER A 28 19.84 5.80 -5.31
N VAL A 29 20.99 5.16 -5.51
CA VAL A 29 21.10 3.74 -5.89
C VAL A 29 20.65 2.85 -4.74
N ALA A 30 21.14 3.08 -3.53
CA ALA A 30 20.70 2.36 -2.34
C ALA A 30 19.19 2.52 -2.07
N ALA A 31 18.66 3.74 -2.20
CA ALA A 31 17.22 3.99 -2.04
C ALA A 31 16.37 3.26 -3.11
N ARG A 32 16.89 3.14 -4.34
CA ARG A 32 16.22 2.40 -5.42
C ARG A 32 16.17 0.91 -5.12
N GLU A 33 17.28 0.33 -4.64
CA GLU A 33 17.34 -1.06 -4.21
C GLU A 33 16.33 -1.35 -3.09
N ILE A 34 16.26 -0.48 -2.08
CA ILE A 34 15.27 -0.59 -0.99
C ILE A 34 13.84 -0.53 -1.55
N CYS A 35 13.55 0.41 -2.45
CA CYS A 35 12.22 0.51 -3.07
C CYS A 35 11.87 -0.72 -3.92
N ASP A 36 12.85 -1.33 -4.58
CA ASP A 36 12.68 -2.55 -5.37
C ASP A 36 12.44 -3.77 -4.47
N VAL A 37 13.17 -3.88 -3.36
CA VAL A 37 12.94 -4.91 -2.33
C VAL A 37 11.53 -4.78 -1.75
N ILE A 38 11.12 -3.57 -1.35
CA ILE A 38 9.77 -3.33 -0.82
C ILE A 38 8.71 -3.66 -1.88
N SER A 39 8.89 -3.23 -3.13
CA SER A 39 7.97 -3.54 -4.23
C SER A 39 7.85 -5.05 -4.45
N ASN A 40 8.95 -5.79 -4.37
CA ASN A 40 8.96 -7.23 -4.54
C ASN A 40 8.30 -7.94 -3.36
N GLN A 41 8.52 -7.47 -2.13
CA GLN A 41 7.87 -8.01 -0.94
C GLN A 41 6.36 -7.75 -0.94
N VAL A 42 5.92 -6.55 -1.33
CA VAL A 42 4.51 -6.22 -1.52
C VAL A 42 3.91 -7.16 -2.57
N LYS A 43 4.53 -7.29 -3.76
CA LYS A 43 4.04 -8.22 -4.79
C LYS A 43 3.97 -9.66 -4.26
N LYS A 44 5.00 -10.17 -3.61
CA LYS A 44 5.00 -11.54 -3.05
C LYS A 44 3.91 -11.73 -2.00
N ARG A 45 3.74 -10.77 -1.09
CA ARG A 45 2.80 -10.86 0.04
C ARG A 45 1.34 -10.68 -0.38
N PHE A 46 1.07 -9.86 -1.39
CA PHE A 46 -0.28 -9.61 -1.91
C PHE A 46 -0.63 -10.38 -3.20
N CYS A 47 0.31 -11.14 -3.79
CA CYS A 47 0.01 -12.08 -4.88
C CYS A 47 -0.74 -13.33 -4.38
N PHE A 48 -0.79 -13.54 -3.06
CA PHE A 48 -1.46 -14.69 -2.48
C PHE A 48 -2.99 -14.51 -2.51
N ILE A 49 -3.60 -15.01 -3.58
CA ILE A 49 -5.04 -14.96 -3.83
C ILE A 49 -5.78 -16.11 -3.13
N SER A 50 -5.08 -17.13 -2.62
CA SER A 50 -5.75 -18.32 -2.04
C SER A 50 -6.55 -18.01 -0.76
N HIS A 51 -6.31 -16.88 -0.11
CA HIS A 51 -7.18 -16.38 0.98
C HIS A 51 -8.61 -16.05 0.49
N TYR A 52 -8.79 -15.69 -0.79
CA TYR A 52 -10.09 -15.43 -1.39
C TYR A 52 -10.99 -16.67 -1.43
N SER A 53 -10.41 -17.84 -1.68
CA SER A 53 -11.14 -19.12 -1.64
C SER A 53 -11.76 -19.35 -0.26
N ALA A 54 -11.03 -19.01 0.81
CA ALA A 54 -11.51 -19.12 2.18
C ALA A 54 -12.66 -18.14 2.48
N VAL A 55 -12.62 -16.93 1.91
CA VAL A 55 -13.71 -15.95 2.02
C VAL A 55 -14.97 -16.44 1.30
N SER A 56 -14.81 -17.11 0.14
CA SER A 56 -15.95 -17.68 -0.59
C SER A 56 -16.77 -18.67 0.24
N LEU A 57 -16.16 -19.37 1.22
CA LEU A 57 -16.88 -20.26 2.16
C LEU A 57 -17.84 -19.51 3.09
N LEU A 58 -17.60 -18.22 3.33
CA LEU A 58 -18.35 -17.39 4.29
C LEU A 58 -19.27 -16.38 3.60
N GLU A 59 -19.43 -16.47 2.29
CA GLU A 59 -20.35 -15.64 1.52
C GLU A 59 -21.80 -16.10 1.71
N ALA A 60 -22.54 -15.34 2.53
CA ALA A 60 -23.98 -15.52 2.77
C ALA A 60 -24.84 -15.82 1.52
N PRO A 61 -24.67 -15.14 0.36
CA PRO A 61 -25.48 -15.44 -0.83
C PRO A 61 -25.27 -16.86 -1.39
N LYS A 62 -24.10 -17.47 -1.15
CA LYS A 62 -23.78 -18.83 -1.62
C LYS A 62 -24.19 -19.93 -0.65
N PHE A 63 -24.62 -19.60 0.57
CA PHE A 63 -25.00 -20.60 1.58
C PHE A 63 -26.15 -21.51 1.11
N GLN A 64 -27.08 -20.99 0.32
CA GLN A 64 -28.21 -21.77 -0.20
C GLN A 64 -27.78 -22.82 -1.24
N GLU A 65 -26.69 -22.57 -1.97
CA GLU A 65 -26.06 -23.55 -2.86
C GLU A 65 -25.21 -24.54 -2.07
N TYR A 66 -24.48 -24.07 -1.05
CA TYR A 66 -23.64 -24.93 -0.21
C TYR A 66 -24.42 -25.90 0.67
N VAL A 67 -25.67 -25.59 1.00
CA VAL A 67 -26.59 -26.57 1.60
C VAL A 67 -26.90 -27.73 0.65
N LYS A 68 -27.03 -27.46 -0.66
CA LYS A 68 -27.34 -28.50 -1.66
C LYS A 68 -26.09 -29.27 -2.08
N LYS A 69 -24.96 -28.57 -2.24
CA LYS A 69 -23.66 -29.15 -2.63
C LYS A 69 -22.54 -28.50 -1.83
N PHE A 70 -22.05 -29.22 -0.82
CA PHE A 70 -20.99 -28.73 0.03
C PHE A 70 -19.68 -28.54 -0.77
N PRO A 71 -19.02 -27.36 -0.70
CA PRO A 71 -17.82 -27.07 -1.48
C PRO A 71 -16.58 -27.71 -0.85
N THR A 72 -16.40 -29.02 -1.06
CA THR A 72 -15.26 -29.78 -0.53
C THR A 72 -13.92 -29.32 -1.11
N GLN A 73 -13.85 -28.97 -2.39
CA GLN A 73 -12.62 -28.47 -3.01
C GLN A 73 -12.10 -27.18 -2.37
N ILE A 74 -13.00 -26.27 -2.00
CA ILE A 74 -12.64 -24.99 -1.38
C ILE A 74 -12.21 -25.20 0.08
N LEU A 75 -12.88 -26.13 0.79
CA LEU A 75 -12.49 -26.54 2.14
C LEU A 75 -11.07 -27.12 2.17
N ASP A 76 -10.75 -27.96 1.19
CA ASP A 76 -9.44 -28.62 1.08
C ASP A 76 -8.34 -27.58 0.85
N GLN A 77 -8.54 -26.69 -0.13
CA GLN A 77 -7.64 -25.56 -0.39
C GLN A 77 -7.46 -24.66 0.85
N THR A 78 -8.53 -24.40 1.59
CA THR A 78 -8.46 -23.55 2.79
C THR A 78 -7.68 -24.23 3.91
N THR A 79 -7.85 -25.55 4.07
CA THR A 79 -7.13 -26.34 5.10
C THR A 79 -5.65 -26.48 4.73
N ASP A 80 -5.32 -26.64 3.45
CA ASP A 80 -3.94 -26.69 2.96
C ASP A 80 -3.21 -25.36 3.21
N VAL A 81 -3.91 -24.24 3.05
CA VAL A 81 -3.36 -22.90 3.31
C VAL A 81 -3.22 -22.62 4.81
N TYR A 82 -4.18 -23.07 5.61
CA TYR A 82 -4.20 -22.85 7.06
C TYR A 82 -4.16 -24.19 7.79
N PHE A 83 -2.98 -24.79 7.90
CA PHE A 83 -2.76 -26.07 8.59
C PHE A 83 -3.25 -26.07 10.06
N MET A 84 -3.44 -24.89 10.65
CA MET A 84 -3.97 -24.71 12.00
C MET A 84 -5.48 -25.00 12.13
N LEU A 85 -6.20 -25.09 11.00
CA LEU A 85 -7.64 -25.38 10.98
C LEU A 85 -7.89 -26.88 10.87
N GLN A 86 -8.78 -27.40 11.71
CA GLN A 86 -9.19 -28.81 11.65
C GLN A 86 -10.31 -29.00 10.62
N LYS A 87 -10.00 -29.67 9.51
CA LYS A 87 -10.90 -29.92 8.37
C LYS A 87 -12.27 -30.49 8.77
N ASP A 88 -12.29 -31.57 9.55
CA ASP A 88 -13.54 -32.27 9.89
C ASP A 88 -14.46 -31.45 10.80
N ARG A 89 -13.85 -30.71 11.73
CA ARG A 89 -14.60 -29.81 12.63
C ARG A 89 -15.11 -28.61 11.86
N LEU A 90 -14.28 -27.99 11.03
CA LEU A 90 -14.66 -26.87 10.18
C LEU A 90 -15.79 -27.25 9.21
N LYS A 91 -15.74 -28.44 8.63
CA LYS A 91 -16.81 -28.97 7.75
C LYS A 91 -18.15 -29.08 8.49
N THR A 92 -18.13 -29.65 9.69
CA THR A 92 -19.33 -29.83 10.52
C THR A 92 -19.90 -28.48 10.94
N GLU A 93 -19.05 -27.58 11.41
CA GLU A 93 -19.40 -26.21 11.82
C GLU A 93 -20.02 -25.40 10.66
N LEU A 94 -19.37 -25.38 9.50
CA LEU A 94 -19.89 -24.72 8.29
C LEU A 94 -21.21 -25.33 7.83
N GLY A 95 -21.35 -26.66 7.92
CA GLY A 95 -22.60 -27.35 7.60
C GLY A 95 -23.78 -26.89 8.47
N VAL A 96 -23.55 -26.59 9.74
CA VAL A 96 -24.57 -26.04 10.65
C VAL A 96 -24.89 -24.59 10.28
N ILE A 97 -23.86 -23.78 10.00
CA ILE A 97 -24.00 -22.36 9.63
C ILE A 97 -24.82 -22.21 8.34
N TYR A 98 -24.55 -23.02 7.31
CA TYR A 98 -25.29 -22.94 6.04
C TYR A 98 -26.77 -23.31 6.18
N ARG A 99 -27.11 -24.19 7.13
CA ARG A 99 -28.48 -24.67 7.35
C ARG A 99 -29.33 -23.72 8.20
N ARG A 100 -28.71 -22.97 9.10
CA ARG A 100 -29.39 -22.05 10.02
C ARG A 100 -29.77 -20.73 9.34
N SER A 101 -31.01 -20.29 9.51
CA SER A 101 -31.52 -19.01 9.00
C SER A 101 -30.82 -17.80 9.62
N ASP A 102 -30.44 -17.91 10.89
CA ASP A 102 -29.83 -16.84 11.69
C ASP A 102 -28.54 -16.30 11.02
N PHE A 103 -27.78 -17.19 10.36
CA PHE A 103 -26.53 -16.85 9.66
C PHE A 103 -26.74 -16.45 8.19
N ARG A 104 -27.89 -16.77 7.58
CA ARG A 104 -28.20 -16.39 6.18
C ARG A 104 -28.57 -14.93 6.02
N ASN A 105 -29.16 -14.34 7.06
CA ASN A 105 -29.54 -12.94 7.07
C ASN A 105 -28.36 -12.00 7.37
N MET A 106 -27.21 -12.54 7.77
CA MET A 106 -26.03 -11.77 8.13
C MET A 106 -25.18 -11.48 6.90
N THR A 107 -25.21 -10.23 6.40
CA THR A 107 -24.35 -9.82 5.30
C THR A 107 -22.99 -9.35 5.82
N GLY A 108 -21.97 -10.19 5.67
CA GLY A 108 -20.56 -9.83 5.91
C GLY A 108 -19.87 -10.63 7.03
N ALA A 109 -18.57 -10.85 6.85
CA ALA A 109 -17.73 -11.60 7.79
C ALA A 109 -17.67 -10.96 9.19
N ILE A 110 -17.70 -9.62 9.26
CA ILE A 110 -17.64 -8.86 10.52
C ILE A 110 -18.94 -9.05 11.32
N SER A 111 -20.09 -8.94 10.66
CA SER A 111 -21.41 -9.14 11.28
C SER A 111 -21.56 -10.57 11.82
N LEU A 112 -21.06 -11.56 11.07
CA LEU A 112 -21.05 -12.96 11.50
C LEU A 112 -20.12 -13.17 12.71
N LEU A 113 -18.98 -12.48 12.75
CA LEU A 113 -18.03 -12.55 13.87
C LEU A 113 -18.63 -11.96 15.14
N GLN A 114 -19.24 -10.79 15.03
CA GLN A 114 -19.89 -10.12 16.13
C GLN A 114 -21.02 -10.98 16.72
N PHE A 115 -21.84 -11.61 15.88
CA PHE A 115 -22.88 -12.53 16.33
C PHE A 115 -22.34 -13.74 17.09
N ILE A 116 -21.23 -14.35 16.63
CA ILE A 116 -20.60 -15.48 17.34
C ILE A 116 -20.11 -15.03 18.73
N ILE A 117 -19.59 -13.82 18.84
CA ILE A 117 -19.10 -13.25 20.10
C ILE A 117 -20.27 -12.95 21.05
N GLU A 118 -21.30 -12.25 20.56
CA GLU A 118 -22.48 -11.86 21.34
C GLU A 118 -23.25 -13.07 21.91
N ASN A 119 -23.31 -14.17 21.17
CA ASN A 119 -23.99 -15.39 21.59
C ASN A 119 -23.08 -16.39 22.34
N ASN A 120 -21.84 -16.01 22.68
CA ASN A 120 -20.85 -16.88 23.33
C ASN A 120 -20.60 -18.22 22.60
N LEU A 121 -20.73 -18.24 21.27
CA LEU A 121 -20.61 -19.46 20.46
C LEU A 121 -19.16 -19.77 20.05
N GLN A 122 -18.17 -19.09 20.64
CA GLN A 122 -16.75 -19.21 20.29
C GLN A 122 -16.20 -20.63 20.55
N THR A 123 -16.73 -21.32 21.56
CA THR A 123 -16.35 -22.71 21.90
C THR A 123 -17.00 -23.72 20.96
N THR A 124 -18.25 -23.46 20.55
CA THR A 124 -19.02 -24.29 19.63
C THR A 124 -18.52 -24.18 18.19
N PHE A 125 -18.22 -22.96 17.72
CA PHE A 125 -17.71 -22.68 16.39
C PHE A 125 -16.24 -22.25 16.42
N SER A 126 -15.40 -23.04 17.10
CA SER A 126 -14.00 -22.68 17.33
C SER A 126 -13.19 -22.58 16.03
N GLN A 127 -13.43 -23.46 15.05
CA GLN A 127 -12.70 -23.42 13.78
C GLN A 127 -13.18 -22.28 12.89
N THR A 128 -14.50 -22.08 12.84
CA THR A 128 -15.10 -21.01 12.04
C THR A 128 -14.72 -19.65 12.60
N TYR A 129 -14.70 -19.48 13.93
CA TYR A 129 -14.23 -18.27 14.59
C TYR A 129 -12.78 -17.94 14.23
N LYS A 130 -11.88 -18.93 14.26
CA LYS A 130 -10.47 -18.74 13.83
C LYS A 130 -10.38 -18.35 12.36
N LEU A 131 -11.12 -19.02 11.49
CA LEU A 131 -11.16 -18.70 10.05
C LEU A 131 -11.64 -17.27 9.82
N LEU A 132 -12.67 -16.85 10.55
CA LEU A 132 -13.24 -15.51 10.45
C LEU A 132 -12.28 -14.44 10.98
N LEU A 133 -11.58 -14.72 12.08
CA LEU A 133 -10.53 -13.86 12.61
C LEU A 133 -9.39 -13.70 11.60
N ILE A 134 -8.96 -14.78 10.96
CA ILE A 134 -7.96 -14.76 9.89
C ILE A 134 -8.45 -13.87 8.74
N ILE A 135 -9.69 -14.03 8.29
CA ILE A 135 -10.25 -13.23 7.18
C ILE A 135 -10.35 -11.75 7.52
N VAL A 136 -10.78 -11.41 8.75
CA VAL A 136 -10.92 -10.01 9.19
C VAL A 136 -9.55 -9.35 9.44
N THR A 137 -8.54 -10.12 9.81
CA THR A 137 -7.17 -9.62 10.06
C THR A 137 -6.29 -9.60 8.81
N ILE A 138 -6.59 -10.41 7.80
CA ILE A 138 -5.95 -10.29 6.49
C ILE A 138 -6.41 -8.96 5.89
N PRO A 139 -5.48 -8.11 5.42
CA PRO A 139 -5.84 -6.89 4.70
C PRO A 139 -6.49 -7.27 3.36
N MET A 140 -7.80 -7.52 3.38
CA MET A 140 -8.60 -7.76 2.18
C MET A 140 -8.83 -6.44 1.41
N THR A 141 -8.59 -5.30 2.06
CA THR A 141 -8.67 -3.97 1.44
C THR A 141 -7.41 -3.70 0.62
N THR A 142 -7.48 -4.02 -0.67
CA THR A 142 -6.48 -3.61 -1.66
C THR A 142 -6.19 -2.11 -1.59
N ALA A 143 -7.13 -1.29 -1.11
CA ALA A 143 -7.00 0.16 -0.98
C ALA A 143 -5.78 0.65 -0.18
N GLU A 144 -5.44 0.03 0.97
CA GLU A 144 -4.26 0.46 1.74
C GLU A 144 -2.95 0.03 1.07
N ALA A 145 -2.94 -1.19 0.51
CA ALA A 145 -1.83 -1.69 -0.30
C ALA A 145 -1.64 -0.87 -1.60
N GLU A 146 -2.72 -0.43 -2.23
CA GLU A 146 -2.72 0.45 -3.40
C GLU A 146 -2.21 1.83 -3.04
N ARG A 147 -2.59 2.36 -1.86
CA ARG A 147 -2.11 3.65 -1.36
C ARG A 147 -0.60 3.61 -1.11
N CYS A 148 -0.09 2.56 -0.45
CA CYS A 148 1.35 2.42 -0.21
C CYS A 148 2.14 2.10 -1.50
N CYS A 149 1.54 1.36 -2.44
CA CYS A 149 2.14 1.10 -3.75
C CYS A 149 2.19 2.38 -4.60
N SER A 150 1.16 3.23 -4.53
CA SER A 150 1.11 4.53 -5.22
C SER A 150 2.16 5.50 -4.68
N THR A 151 2.33 5.59 -3.36
CA THR A 151 3.40 6.40 -2.76
C THR A 151 4.78 5.86 -3.15
N LEU A 152 4.99 4.54 -3.10
CA LEU A 152 6.25 3.92 -3.51
C LEU A 152 6.57 4.15 -4.99
N LYS A 153 5.55 4.11 -5.87
CA LYS A 153 5.70 4.43 -7.29
C LYS A 153 6.16 5.87 -7.50
N ARG A 154 5.62 6.82 -6.72
CA ARG A 154 6.07 8.23 -6.76
C ARG A 154 7.51 8.38 -6.29
N VAL A 155 7.90 7.71 -5.22
CA VAL A 155 9.30 7.69 -4.72
C VAL A 155 10.24 7.06 -5.76
N LYS A 156 9.84 5.97 -6.41
CA LYS A 156 10.64 5.33 -7.46
C LYS A 156 10.76 6.21 -8.71
N THR A 157 9.71 6.94 -9.08
CA THR A 157 9.76 7.93 -10.16
C THR A 157 10.68 9.09 -9.80
N PHE A 158 10.64 9.58 -8.55
CA PHE A 158 11.57 10.58 -8.03
C PHE A 158 13.02 10.11 -8.17
N LEU A 159 13.33 8.89 -7.75
CA LEU A 159 14.69 8.32 -7.87
C LEU A 159 15.14 8.00 -9.31
N ARG A 160 14.26 8.09 -10.31
CA ARG A 160 14.57 7.78 -11.73
C ARG A 160 14.67 9.01 -12.63
N SER A 161 14.19 10.18 -12.19
CA SER A 161 14.20 11.37 -13.04
C SER A 161 15.61 11.92 -13.23
N THR A 162 15.96 12.24 -14.47
CA THR A 162 17.24 12.88 -14.85
C THR A 162 17.20 14.41 -14.69
N MET A 163 16.16 14.95 -14.06
CA MET A 163 16.04 16.39 -13.79
C MET A 163 17.07 16.85 -12.76
N SER A 164 17.42 18.14 -12.80
CA SER A 164 18.27 18.73 -11.76
C SER A 164 17.66 18.52 -10.38
N GLU A 165 18.51 18.12 -9.43
CA GLU A 165 18.13 17.67 -8.09
C GLU A 165 17.29 18.70 -7.34
N ASP A 166 17.59 20.00 -7.50
CA ASP A 166 16.86 21.10 -6.87
C ASP A 166 15.42 21.22 -7.37
N ARG A 167 15.22 21.17 -8.69
CA ARG A 167 13.89 21.25 -9.31
C ARG A 167 13.05 20.02 -8.96
N LEU A 168 13.70 18.86 -8.94
CA LEU A 168 13.06 17.61 -8.57
C LEU A 168 12.64 17.59 -7.09
N SER A 169 13.50 18.09 -6.20
CA SER A 169 13.21 18.19 -4.76
C SER A 169 12.05 19.14 -4.49
N ALA A 170 12.00 20.30 -5.18
CA ALA A 170 10.89 21.23 -5.09
C ALA A 170 9.56 20.60 -5.55
N LEU A 171 9.57 19.88 -6.68
CA LEU A 171 8.40 19.16 -7.17
C LEU A 171 7.95 18.03 -6.23
N ALA A 172 8.89 17.32 -5.60
CA ALA A 172 8.60 16.29 -4.62
C ALA A 172 7.93 16.85 -3.37
N MET A 173 8.43 17.97 -2.84
CA MET A 173 7.82 18.70 -1.72
C MET A 173 6.38 19.11 -2.03
N LEU A 174 6.15 19.76 -3.19
CA LEU A 174 4.79 20.10 -3.65
C LEU A 174 3.88 18.86 -3.74
N SER A 175 4.44 17.72 -4.14
CA SER A 175 3.74 16.45 -4.22
C SER A 175 3.32 15.92 -2.83
N ILE A 176 4.21 16.03 -1.84
CA ILE A 176 3.98 15.59 -0.45
C ILE A 176 2.95 16.50 0.23
N GLU A 177 3.10 17.81 0.06
CA GLU A 177 2.26 18.85 0.65
C GLU A 177 0.99 19.12 -0.17
N LYS A 178 0.71 18.31 -1.19
CA LYS A 178 -0.45 18.48 -2.08
C LYS A 178 -1.77 18.68 -1.34
N ARG A 179 -1.96 18.03 -0.18
CA ARG A 179 -3.18 18.23 0.65
C ARG A 179 -3.26 19.65 1.18
N MET A 180 -2.21 20.16 1.82
CA MET A 180 -2.16 21.54 2.32
C MET A 180 -2.30 22.56 1.19
N ILE A 181 -1.68 22.30 0.03
CA ILE A 181 -1.79 23.18 -1.14
C ILE A 181 -3.22 23.21 -1.70
N SER A 182 -3.95 22.09 -1.61
CA SER A 182 -5.35 22.01 -2.06
C SER A 182 -6.30 22.82 -1.17
N ASP A 183 -5.90 23.09 0.08
CA ASP A 183 -6.64 23.92 1.02
C ASP A 183 -6.38 25.42 0.82
N ILE A 184 -5.36 25.79 0.03
CA ILE A 184 -5.06 27.20 -0.29
C ILE A 184 -5.98 27.67 -1.43
N PRO A 185 -6.87 28.66 -1.18
CA PRO A 185 -7.76 29.16 -2.20
C PRO A 185 -6.98 29.83 -3.34
N LYS A 186 -7.38 29.54 -4.59
CA LYS A 186 -6.82 30.12 -5.82
C LYS A 186 -5.32 29.87 -6.05
N PHE A 187 -4.70 28.90 -5.38
CA PHE A 187 -3.29 28.56 -5.59
C PHE A 187 -2.99 28.28 -7.07
N ASN A 188 -3.80 27.44 -7.72
CA ASN A 188 -3.60 27.10 -9.15
C ASN A 188 -3.74 28.32 -10.06
N GLU A 189 -4.72 29.19 -9.82
CA GLU A 189 -4.93 30.42 -10.61
C GLU A 189 -3.74 31.37 -10.46
N ASN A 190 -3.23 31.54 -9.24
CA ASN A 190 -2.08 32.39 -8.95
C ASN A 190 -0.80 31.86 -9.64
N VAL A 191 -0.58 30.54 -9.61
CA VAL A 191 0.55 29.90 -10.30
C VAL A 191 0.42 30.06 -11.82
N ILE A 192 -0.78 29.88 -12.38
CA ILE A 192 -1.05 30.06 -13.81
C ILE A 192 -0.80 31.52 -14.22
N ASN A 193 -1.28 32.49 -13.44
CA ASN A 193 -1.09 33.91 -13.71
C ASN A 193 0.39 34.32 -13.62
N LEU A 194 1.12 33.80 -12.63
CA LEU A 194 2.56 34.01 -12.50
C LEU A 194 3.30 33.42 -13.72
N PHE A 195 2.96 32.20 -14.13
CA PHE A 195 3.56 31.55 -15.29
C PHE A 195 3.23 32.29 -16.60
N ALA A 196 2.01 32.82 -16.73
CA ALA A 196 1.60 33.63 -17.88
C ALA A 196 2.28 35.02 -17.92
N SER A 197 2.69 35.55 -16.76
CA SER A 197 3.42 36.82 -16.66
C SER A 197 4.91 36.69 -17.01
N GLU A 198 5.49 35.51 -16.84
CA GLU A 198 6.87 35.21 -17.23
C GLU A 198 6.95 34.96 -18.74
N LYS A 199 7.84 35.67 -19.44
CA LYS A 199 8.03 35.51 -20.90
C LYS A 199 8.76 34.23 -21.28
N ASP A 200 9.41 33.59 -20.31
CA ASP A 200 10.21 32.40 -20.56
C ASP A 200 9.35 31.13 -20.42
N ARG A 201 9.53 30.19 -21.35
CA ARG A 201 8.76 28.92 -21.35
C ARG A 201 9.24 27.93 -20.28
N ARG A 202 10.25 28.30 -19.51
CA ARG A 202 10.87 27.48 -18.46
C ARG A 202 10.89 28.26 -17.16
N VAL A 203 10.14 27.78 -16.18
CA VAL A 203 10.19 28.29 -14.81
C VAL A 203 11.08 27.40 -13.95
N ASP A 204 12.03 28.02 -13.27
CA ASP A 204 12.86 27.37 -12.27
C ASP A 204 12.11 27.30 -10.94
N LEU A 205 11.62 26.11 -10.65
CA LEU A 205 10.98 25.78 -9.38
C LEU A 205 12.07 25.50 -8.35
N ILE A 206 12.50 26.53 -7.63
CA ILE A 206 13.50 26.42 -6.56
C ILE A 206 12.77 26.44 -5.23
N TYR A 207 12.93 25.37 -4.44
CA TYR A 207 12.42 25.32 -3.07
C TYR A 207 13.34 26.14 -2.17
N LYS A 208 12.84 27.26 -1.65
CA LYS A 208 13.55 28.05 -0.64
C LYS A 208 13.14 27.53 0.74
N ASN A 209 14.09 26.92 1.45
CA ASN A 209 13.96 26.69 2.88
C ASN A 209 13.93 28.07 3.56
N CYS A 210 12.76 28.49 4.04
CA CYS A 210 12.67 29.59 5.00
C CYS A 210 13.14 29.04 6.35
N ILE A 211 14.44 29.19 6.63
CA ILE A 211 15.00 29.16 7.98
C ILE A 211 15.25 30.61 8.39
#